data_AF-A0A086LL45-F1
#
_entry.id   AF-A0A086LL45-F1
#
_cell.length_a   1.000
_cell.length_b   1.000
_cell.length_c   1.000
_cell.angle_alpha   90.00
_cell.angle_beta   90.00
_cell.angle_gamma   90.00
#
_symmetry.space_group_name_H-M   'P 1'
#
loop_
_entity.id
_entity.type
_entity.pdbx_description
1 polymer ?
#
loop_
_entity_poly.entity_id
_entity_poly.type
_entity_poly.pdbx_seq_one_letter_code
_entity_poly.pdbx_strand_id
1 'polypeptide(L)'
;MASGRRPLSAVSGFCRSIAVVLLLSVTQRTYLSSGKSWSETISNAIKHDQTKTGVVEPGETVSIVNTSGRDLVYLPPDNKQVYNVASDVCQVTIPTLLSTLFATSDDIEWVVTGNTRTLIIPSDVVPPNVTVQFCFQVMDTEKNKRLTAVIKVAGAKGLSTKVCLFLGLPLLVVMTAFVS
;
A
#
# COMPACT_ATOMS: atom_id res chain seq x y z
N MET A 1 31.04 26.29 -67.77
CA MET A 1 32.24 25.43 -67.66
C MET A 1 32.57 25.23 -66.19
N ALA A 2 32.99 24.01 -65.83
CA ALA A 2 33.43 23.50 -64.50
C ALA A 2 32.35 23.51 -63.39
N SER A 3 31.77 22.40 -62.91
CA SER A 3 32.31 21.12 -62.37
C SER A 3 33.21 21.29 -61.14
N GLY A 4 32.71 20.85 -59.98
CA GLY A 4 33.47 20.71 -58.74
C GLY A 4 32.67 19.95 -57.68
N ARG A 5 33.12 18.74 -57.35
CA ARG A 5 32.49 17.76 -56.43
C ARG A 5 32.70 18.12 -54.95
N ARG A 6 31.73 17.68 -54.12
CA ARG A 6 31.70 17.34 -52.66
C ARG A 6 33.07 17.08 -51.97
N PRO A 7 33.22 17.23 -50.62
CA PRO A 7 32.32 16.57 -49.65
C PRO A 7 32.04 17.19 -48.28
N LEU A 8 31.00 16.58 -47.69
CA LEU A 8 30.55 16.53 -46.30
C LEU A 8 31.66 16.55 -45.23
N SER A 9 31.49 17.43 -44.25
CA SER A 9 31.88 17.23 -42.84
C SER A 9 31.04 18.20 -42.00
N ALA A 10 30.00 17.69 -41.35
CA ALA A 10 30.04 17.29 -39.95
C ALA A 10 29.95 18.49 -38.99
N VAL A 11 28.74 18.91 -38.65
CA VAL A 11 28.36 19.28 -37.27
C VAL A 11 26.85 19.00 -37.11
N SER A 12 26.47 17.74 -36.93
CA SER A 12 25.18 17.40 -36.33
C SER A 12 25.31 17.53 -34.81
N GLY A 13 25.34 18.76 -34.32
CA GLY A 13 25.26 19.10 -32.91
C GLY A 13 24.05 20.02 -32.73
N PHE A 14 23.29 19.82 -31.65
CA PHE A 14 22.01 20.47 -31.33
C PHE A 14 20.75 19.83 -31.91
N CYS A 15 20.46 18.59 -31.49
CA CYS A 15 19.07 18.15 -31.33
C CYS A 15 18.94 16.90 -30.45
N ARG A 16 19.53 16.87 -29.25
CA ARG A 16 19.33 15.75 -28.28
C ARG A 16 19.43 16.16 -26.79
N SER A 17 18.88 17.31 -26.40
CA SER A 17 18.94 17.76 -24.99
C SER A 17 17.59 18.15 -24.37
N ILE A 18 16.50 17.48 -24.74
CA ILE A 18 15.21 17.57 -23.99
C ILE A 18 14.80 16.22 -23.38
N ALA A 19 15.55 15.13 -23.62
CA ALA A 19 15.22 13.80 -23.09
C ALA A 19 15.97 13.40 -21.80
N VAL A 20 16.71 14.32 -21.16
CA VAL A 20 17.58 13.99 -20.00
C VAL A 20 17.31 14.89 -18.77
N VAL A 21 16.07 15.38 -18.61
CA VAL A 21 15.62 16.06 -17.37
C VAL A 21 14.29 15.46 -16.86
N LEU A 22 14.09 14.16 -17.07
CA LEU A 22 12.98 13.39 -16.49
C LEU A 22 13.48 12.09 -15.82
N LEU A 23 14.64 12.16 -15.17
CA LEU A 23 15.26 11.00 -14.51
C LEU A 23 15.64 11.23 -13.03
N LEU A 24 15.10 12.26 -12.37
CA LEU A 24 15.45 12.57 -10.96
C LEU A 24 14.26 12.90 -10.04
N SER A 25 13.08 12.28 -10.25
CA SER A 25 12.01 12.34 -9.24
C SER A 25 11.26 11.02 -9.03
N VAL A 26 11.89 9.88 -9.35
CA VAL A 26 11.39 8.56 -8.94
C VAL A 26 12.48 7.83 -8.15
N THR A 27 12.87 8.43 -7.03
CA THR A 27 13.59 7.71 -5.97
C THR A 27 12.85 7.86 -4.65
N GLN A 28 11.55 7.62 -4.66
CA GLN A 28 10.95 6.87 -3.56
C GLN A 28 10.88 5.43 -4.05
N ARG A 29 11.93 4.67 -3.71
CA ARG A 29 11.85 3.22 -3.69
C ARG A 29 10.78 2.86 -2.68
N THR A 30 9.52 2.82 -3.11
CA THR A 30 8.56 1.93 -2.48
C THR A 30 9.14 0.54 -2.71
N TYR A 31 9.76 0.00 -1.67
CA TYR A 31 9.88 -1.44 -1.53
C TYR A 31 8.46 -1.95 -1.69
N LEU A 32 8.10 -2.40 -2.89
CA LEU A 32 6.93 -3.22 -3.13
C LEU A 32 7.18 -4.48 -2.31
N SER A 33 6.75 -4.42 -1.05
CA SER A 33 6.44 -5.59 -0.26
C SER A 33 5.68 -6.51 -1.19
N SER A 34 6.14 -7.76 -1.34
CA SER A 34 5.47 -8.83 -2.10
C SER A 34 4.17 -9.27 -1.40
N GLY A 35 3.48 -8.29 -0.83
CA GLY A 35 2.33 -8.42 -0.03
C GLY A 35 1.10 -8.68 -0.89
N LYS A 36 0.31 -9.67 -0.51
CA LYS A 36 -0.85 -10.12 -1.27
C LYS A 36 -2.09 -9.39 -0.76
N SER A 37 -2.42 -8.28 -1.43
CA SER A 37 -3.70 -7.59 -1.22
C SER A 37 -4.87 -8.58 -1.19
N TRP A 38 -5.84 -8.31 -0.32
CA TRP A 38 -7.02 -9.15 -0.17
C TRP A 38 -8.17 -8.64 -1.03
N SER A 39 -8.85 -9.55 -1.72
CA SER A 39 -10.01 -9.23 -2.54
C SER A 39 -11.03 -10.35 -2.48
N GLU A 40 -12.30 -9.99 -2.34
CA GLU A 40 -13.43 -10.91 -2.50
C GLU A 40 -14.35 -10.42 -3.61
N THR A 41 -14.68 -11.30 -4.54
CA THR A 41 -15.62 -11.01 -5.63
C THR A 41 -16.96 -11.68 -5.36
N ILE A 42 -18.01 -10.87 -5.26
CA ILE A 42 -19.40 -11.31 -5.13
C ILE A 42 -20.00 -11.34 -6.54
N SER A 43 -19.93 -12.51 -7.17
CA SER A 43 -20.47 -12.74 -8.52
C SER A 43 -21.90 -13.28 -8.52
N ASN A 44 -22.37 -13.78 -7.38
CA ASN A 44 -23.68 -14.41 -7.21
C ASN A 44 -24.32 -13.99 -5.88
N ALA A 45 -25.60 -14.31 -5.71
CA ALA A 45 -26.32 -14.10 -4.46
C ALA A 45 -25.61 -14.76 -3.26
N ILE A 46 -25.64 -14.09 -2.12
CA ILE A 46 -25.12 -14.64 -0.87
C ILE A 46 -26.19 -15.61 -0.33
N LYS A 47 -25.94 -16.92 -0.44
CA LYS A 47 -26.94 -17.95 -0.09
C LYS A 47 -27.01 -18.22 1.42
N HIS A 48 -25.90 -18.07 2.12
CA HIS A 48 -25.77 -18.33 3.55
C HIS A 48 -24.87 -17.27 4.17
N ASP A 49 -25.06 -17.02 5.47
CA ASP A 49 -24.14 -16.17 6.21
C ASP A 49 -22.74 -16.81 6.18
N GLN A 50 -21.74 -16.04 5.78
CA GLN A 50 -20.37 -16.51 5.59
C GLN A 50 -19.39 -15.55 6.23
N THR A 51 -18.32 -16.08 6.78
CA THR A 51 -17.19 -15.30 7.30
C THR A 51 -15.95 -15.65 6.49
N LYS A 52 -15.25 -14.63 6.01
CA LYS A 52 -13.96 -14.75 5.32
C LYS A 52 -12.93 -13.98 6.11
N THR A 53 -11.74 -14.56 6.26
CA THR A 53 -10.62 -13.92 6.94
C THR A 53 -9.53 -13.61 5.93
N GLY A 54 -9.06 -12.38 5.95
CA GLY A 54 -7.93 -11.90 5.16
C GLY A 54 -6.77 -11.48 6.05
N VAL A 55 -5.55 -11.69 5.58
CA VAL A 55 -4.34 -11.10 6.15
C VAL A 55 -3.72 -10.22 5.08
N VAL A 56 -3.35 -9.01 5.45
CA VAL A 56 -2.72 -8.02 4.56
C VAL A 56 -1.53 -7.37 5.26
N GLU A 57 -0.49 -7.04 4.51
CA GLU A 57 0.65 -6.27 4.99
C GLU A 57 0.41 -4.77 4.87
N PRO A 58 1.18 -3.92 5.59
CA PRO A 58 1.14 -2.47 5.40
C PRO A 58 1.45 -2.09 3.94
N GLY A 59 0.69 -1.15 3.38
CA GLY A 59 0.80 -0.71 1.98
C GLY A 59 -0.07 -1.50 1.00
N GLU A 60 -0.77 -2.53 1.47
CA GLU A 60 -1.69 -3.33 0.64
C GLU A 60 -3.13 -2.78 0.63
N THR A 61 -3.97 -3.45 -0.14
CA THR A 61 -5.39 -3.12 -0.29
C THR A 61 -6.30 -4.25 0.17
N VAL A 62 -7.48 -3.84 0.64
CA VAL A 62 -8.62 -4.72 0.92
C VAL A 62 -9.75 -4.29 -0.01
N SER A 63 -10.32 -5.23 -0.76
CA SER A 63 -11.35 -4.88 -1.75
C SER A 63 -12.51 -5.86 -1.78
N ILE A 64 -13.70 -5.33 -2.07
CA ILE A 64 -14.88 -6.10 -2.45
C ILE A 64 -15.29 -5.69 -3.85
N VAL A 65 -15.44 -6.66 -4.74
CA VAL A 65 -15.91 -6.46 -6.11
C VAL A 65 -17.32 -7.04 -6.25
N ASN A 66 -18.31 -6.21 -6.58
CA ASN A 66 -19.68 -6.65 -6.83
C ASN A 66 -19.92 -6.84 -8.34
N THR A 67 -19.73 -8.05 -8.85
CA THR A 67 -20.07 -8.37 -10.25
C THR A 67 -21.44 -9.03 -10.38
N SER A 68 -22.16 -9.20 -9.27
CA SER A 68 -23.46 -9.89 -9.25
C SER A 68 -24.62 -9.10 -9.86
N GLY A 69 -24.45 -7.79 -10.05
CA GLY A 69 -25.52 -6.88 -10.49
C GLY A 69 -26.62 -6.64 -9.46
N ARG A 70 -26.41 -7.07 -8.21
CA ARG A 70 -27.36 -6.93 -7.09
C ARG A 70 -27.04 -5.71 -6.25
N ASP A 71 -28.08 -5.18 -5.61
CA ASP A 71 -27.95 -4.11 -4.63
C ASP A 71 -27.46 -4.67 -3.29
N LEU A 72 -26.19 -4.44 -2.99
CA LEU A 72 -25.55 -4.87 -1.75
C LEU A 72 -25.40 -3.70 -0.78
N VAL A 73 -25.69 -3.95 0.49
CA VAL A 73 -25.51 -2.96 1.56
C VAL A 73 -24.21 -3.25 2.28
N TYR A 74 -23.32 -2.26 2.32
CA TYR A 74 -22.06 -2.32 3.05
C TYR A 74 -22.25 -1.81 4.47
N LEU A 75 -21.76 -2.56 5.45
CA LEU A 75 -21.91 -2.27 6.87
C LEU A 75 -20.52 -2.26 7.55
N PRO A 76 -20.20 -1.23 8.34
CA PRO A 76 -21.02 -0.04 8.59
C PRO A 76 -21.17 0.83 7.33
N PRO A 77 -22.21 1.67 7.24
CA PRO A 77 -22.51 2.45 6.04
C PRO A 77 -21.53 3.59 5.79
N ASP A 78 -20.91 4.13 6.85
CA ASP A 78 -19.91 5.19 6.77
C ASP A 78 -18.60 4.65 6.18
N ASN A 79 -17.99 5.41 5.26
CA ASN A 79 -16.75 5.04 4.58
C ASN A 79 -15.51 5.15 5.48
N LYS A 80 -15.60 5.80 6.64
CA LYS A 80 -14.49 5.89 7.60
C LYS A 80 -14.61 4.90 8.75
N GLN A 81 -15.60 4.02 8.72
CA GLN A 81 -15.92 3.11 9.81
C GLN A 81 -15.72 1.64 9.43
N VAL A 82 -15.46 0.86 10.46
CA VAL A 82 -15.39 -0.60 10.48
C VAL A 82 -15.97 -1.10 11.81
N TYR A 83 -16.05 -2.41 12.01
CA TYR A 83 -16.39 -3.01 13.29
C TYR A 83 -15.14 -3.60 13.95
N ASN A 84 -15.15 -3.66 15.28
CA ASN A 84 -14.09 -4.30 16.05
C ASN A 84 -14.17 -5.83 15.95
N VAL A 85 -13.03 -6.48 16.16
CA VAL A 85 -12.92 -7.94 16.21
C VAL A 85 -12.49 -8.33 17.63
N ALA A 86 -13.27 -9.22 18.25
CA ALA A 86 -12.92 -9.81 19.54
C ALA A 86 -12.90 -11.33 19.38
N SER A 87 -11.77 -11.96 19.68
CA SER A 87 -11.57 -13.42 19.54
C SER A 87 -11.99 -13.95 18.16
N ASP A 88 -11.54 -13.28 17.09
CA ASP A 88 -11.89 -13.58 15.69
C ASP A 88 -13.38 -13.43 15.31
N VAL A 89 -14.20 -12.86 16.21
CA VAL A 89 -15.63 -12.59 15.97
C VAL A 89 -15.87 -11.11 15.75
N CYS A 90 -16.58 -10.79 14.67
CA CYS A 90 -16.96 -9.42 14.32
C CYS A 90 -18.02 -8.86 15.27
N GLN A 91 -17.71 -7.76 15.96
CA GLN A 91 -18.57 -7.10 16.93
C GLN A 91 -19.38 -5.99 16.26
N VAL A 92 -20.56 -6.34 15.75
CA VAL A 92 -21.38 -5.46 14.89
C VAL A 92 -22.23 -4.43 15.64
N THR A 93 -22.11 -4.35 16.96
CA THR A 93 -22.96 -3.48 17.79
C THR A 93 -22.61 -2.01 17.65
N ILE A 94 -21.31 -1.68 17.61
CA ILE A 94 -20.81 -0.30 17.61
C ILE A 94 -19.74 -0.16 16.53
N PRO A 95 -19.98 0.63 15.47
CA PRO A 95 -18.95 1.01 14.51
C PRO A 95 -17.79 1.75 15.18
N THR A 96 -16.60 1.55 14.66
CA THR A 96 -15.35 2.16 15.11
C THR A 96 -14.70 2.85 13.92
N LEU A 97 -14.14 4.05 14.15
CA LEU A 97 -13.45 4.81 13.11
C LEU A 97 -12.10 4.16 12.77
N LEU A 98 -11.78 4.08 11.48
CA LEU A 98 -10.49 3.57 11.00
C LEU A 98 -9.31 4.34 11.61
N SER A 99 -9.43 5.66 11.80
CA SER A 99 -8.42 6.51 12.43
C SER A 99 -8.13 6.19 13.90
N THR A 100 -8.98 5.41 14.57
CA THR A 100 -8.70 4.94 15.94
C THR A 100 -7.90 3.64 15.97
N LEU A 101 -7.89 2.90 14.87
CA LEU A 101 -7.17 1.63 14.71
C LEU A 101 -5.78 1.83 14.12
N PHE A 102 -5.59 2.89 13.35
CA PHE A 102 -4.33 3.26 12.73
C PHE A 102 -3.79 4.57 13.32
N ALA A 103 -2.47 4.70 13.42
CA ALA A 103 -1.84 5.88 14.01
C ALA A 103 -2.08 7.09 13.09
N THR A 104 -3.01 7.96 13.50
CA THR A 104 -3.27 9.30 12.92
C THR A 104 -3.29 9.32 11.40
N SER A 105 -4.44 8.98 10.84
CA SER A 105 -4.75 9.37 9.47
C SER A 105 -6.25 9.65 9.35
N ASP A 106 -6.59 10.93 9.24
CA ASP A 106 -7.94 11.41 8.94
C ASP A 106 -8.40 11.01 7.52
N ASP A 107 -7.49 10.44 6.71
CA ASP A 107 -7.64 10.15 5.29
C ASP A 107 -7.85 8.66 4.96
N ILE A 108 -7.85 7.75 5.95
CA ILE A 108 -8.13 6.34 5.67
C ILE A 108 -9.64 6.14 5.56
N GLU A 109 -10.09 5.84 4.35
CA GLU A 109 -11.49 5.60 4.05
C GLU A 109 -11.67 4.57 2.94
N TRP A 110 -12.87 3.98 2.90
CA TRP A 110 -13.32 3.17 1.80
C TRP A 110 -13.62 4.05 0.57
N VAL A 111 -12.93 3.77 -0.53
CA VAL A 111 -13.16 4.41 -1.82
C VAL A 111 -13.99 3.48 -2.71
N VAL A 112 -15.02 4.04 -3.35
CA VAL A 112 -15.87 3.30 -4.28
C VAL A 112 -15.55 3.72 -5.71
N THR A 113 -15.13 2.75 -6.53
CA THR A 113 -14.85 2.95 -7.95
C THR A 113 -15.63 1.93 -8.77
N GLY A 114 -16.68 2.40 -9.43
CA GLY A 114 -17.62 1.52 -10.15
C GLY A 114 -18.22 0.48 -9.21
N ASN A 115 -17.98 -0.80 -9.50
CA ASN A 115 -18.51 -1.92 -8.74
C ASN A 115 -17.56 -2.41 -7.63
N THR A 116 -16.48 -1.69 -7.36
CA THR A 116 -15.47 -2.09 -6.38
C THR A 116 -15.42 -1.10 -5.23
N ARG A 117 -15.44 -1.61 -4.01
CA ARG A 117 -15.16 -0.86 -2.79
C ARG A 117 -13.80 -1.29 -2.27
N THR A 118 -12.87 -0.34 -2.14
CA THR A 118 -11.47 -0.60 -1.78
C THR A 118 -11.06 0.25 -0.60
N LEU A 119 -10.33 -0.35 0.33
CA LEU A 119 -9.59 0.32 1.39
C LEU A 119 -8.11 0.13 1.12
N ILE A 120 -7.38 1.23 1.04
CA ILE A 120 -5.92 1.21 0.99
C ILE A 120 -5.44 1.35 2.43
N ILE A 121 -4.46 0.55 2.84
CA ILE A 121 -3.85 0.63 4.16
C ILE A 121 -2.45 1.23 3.98
N PRO A 122 -2.26 2.55 4.17
CA PRO A 122 -0.96 3.18 4.05
C PRO A 122 0.06 2.54 5.01
N SER A 123 1.31 2.38 4.59
CA SER A 123 2.30 1.70 5.44
C SER A 123 2.72 2.53 6.66
N ASP A 124 2.63 3.85 6.57
CA ASP A 124 3.08 4.84 7.56
C ASP A 124 2.13 4.96 8.76
N VAL A 125 0.87 4.55 8.61
CA VAL A 125 -0.16 4.62 9.66
C VAL A 125 -0.30 3.31 10.44
N VAL A 126 0.34 2.23 9.99
CA VAL A 126 0.24 0.92 10.65
C VAL A 126 1.20 0.88 11.84
N PRO A 127 0.70 0.61 13.06
CA PRO A 127 1.55 0.48 14.23
C PRO A 127 2.63 -0.60 14.07
N PRO A 128 3.88 -0.35 14.51
CA PRO A 128 4.95 -1.33 14.39
C PRO A 128 4.72 -2.51 15.34
N ASN A 129 5.00 -3.73 14.86
CA ASN A 129 4.93 -4.97 15.65
C ASN A 129 3.56 -5.31 16.29
N VAL A 130 2.48 -4.63 15.89
CA VAL A 130 1.12 -4.90 16.39
C VAL A 130 0.21 -5.24 15.22
N THR A 131 -0.47 -6.39 15.30
CA THR A 131 -1.49 -6.76 14.32
C THR A 131 -2.78 -5.99 14.61
N VAL A 132 -3.18 -5.12 13.69
CA VAL A 132 -4.47 -4.42 13.74
C VAL A 132 -5.53 -5.32 13.14
N GLN A 133 -6.69 -5.43 13.77
CA GLN A 133 -7.79 -6.26 13.27
C GLN A 133 -9.08 -5.46 13.23
N PHE A 134 -9.83 -5.63 12.16
CA PHE A 134 -11.15 -5.06 12.01
C PHE A 134 -12.01 -5.96 11.14
N CYS A 135 -13.30 -5.68 11.08
CA CYS A 135 -14.21 -6.36 10.18
C CYS A 135 -15.24 -5.42 9.57
N PHE A 136 -15.84 -5.87 8.49
CA PHE A 136 -16.96 -5.22 7.84
C PHE A 136 -17.89 -6.29 7.25
N GLN A 137 -19.11 -5.90 6.90
CA GLN A 137 -20.09 -6.81 6.32
C GLN A 137 -20.63 -6.28 5.01
N VAL A 138 -21.06 -7.22 4.17
CA VAL A 138 -21.81 -6.96 2.95
C VAL A 138 -23.09 -7.78 3.02
N MET A 139 -24.23 -7.11 3.04
CA MET A 139 -25.54 -7.73 3.12
C MET A 139 -26.19 -7.75 1.74
N ASP A 140 -26.59 -8.95 1.32
CA ASP A 140 -27.51 -9.17 0.21
C ASP A 140 -28.93 -8.92 0.74
N THR A 141 -29.53 -7.80 0.33
CA THR A 141 -30.85 -7.35 0.82
C THR A 141 -31.97 -8.27 0.37
N GLU A 142 -31.87 -8.85 -0.83
CA GLU A 142 -32.88 -9.77 -1.37
C GLU A 142 -32.88 -11.11 -0.63
N LYS A 143 -31.71 -11.61 -0.24
CA LYS A 143 -31.58 -12.88 0.49
C LYS A 143 -31.59 -12.74 2.00
N ASN A 144 -31.41 -11.52 2.50
CA ASN A 144 -31.17 -11.24 3.91
C ASN A 144 -30.04 -12.14 4.47
N LYS A 145 -28.93 -12.18 3.73
CA LYS A 145 -27.72 -12.93 4.07
C LYS A 145 -26.51 -12.05 3.98
N ARG A 146 -25.48 -12.36 4.77
CA ARG A 146 -24.30 -11.51 4.90
C ARG A 146 -22.99 -12.23 4.64
N LEU A 147 -22.08 -11.54 3.96
CA LEU A 147 -20.65 -11.82 3.99
C LEU A 147 -20.03 -10.96 5.07
N THR A 148 -19.37 -11.56 6.05
CA THR A 148 -18.51 -10.89 7.02
C THR A 148 -17.07 -11.07 6.60
N ALA A 149 -16.32 -9.98 6.44
CA ALA A 149 -14.89 -10.01 6.19
C ALA A 149 -14.17 -9.59 7.47
N VAL A 150 -13.28 -10.45 7.99
CA VAL A 150 -12.38 -10.16 9.10
C VAL A 150 -10.99 -9.94 8.53
N ILE A 151 -10.43 -8.75 8.69
CA ILE A 151 -9.12 -8.38 8.14
C ILE A 151 -8.12 -8.25 9.28
N LYS A 152 -6.97 -8.89 9.10
CA LYS A 152 -5.81 -8.77 9.98
C LYS A 152 -4.69 -8.06 9.21
N VAL A 153 -4.35 -6.86 9.66
CA VAL A 153 -3.24 -6.09 9.11
C VAL A 153 -1.99 -6.41 9.91
N ALA A 154 -0.98 -6.99 9.28
CA ALA A 154 0.30 -7.25 9.93
C ALA A 154 0.94 -5.93 10.38
N GLY A 155 1.58 -5.94 11.56
CA GLY A 155 2.27 -4.75 12.07
C GLY A 155 3.41 -4.32 11.17
N ALA A 156 3.67 -3.01 11.12
CA ALA A 156 4.78 -2.49 10.33
C ALA A 156 6.11 -3.09 10.80
N LYS A 157 6.92 -3.57 9.85
CA LYS A 157 8.30 -3.99 10.12
C LYS A 157 9.08 -2.73 10.44
N GLY A 158 9.37 -2.51 11.72
CA GLY A 158 10.17 -1.37 12.14
C GLY A 158 11.44 -1.29 11.32
N LEU A 159 11.75 -0.13 10.75
CA LEU A 159 13.06 0.13 10.18
C LEU A 159 14.06 -0.04 11.33
N SER A 160 14.70 -1.21 11.42
CA SER A 160 15.88 -1.36 12.25
C SER A 160 16.94 -0.51 11.59
N THR A 161 17.00 0.77 11.97
CA THR A 161 18.14 1.63 11.71
C THR A 161 19.30 1.03 12.48
N LYS A 162 19.95 0.01 11.89
CA LYS A 162 21.35 -0.26 12.13
C LYS A 162 22.11 0.95 11.61
N VAL A 163 22.06 2.05 12.35
CA VAL A 163 23.08 3.08 12.29
C VAL A 163 24.31 2.39 12.84
N CYS A 164 25.08 1.74 11.96
CA CYS A 164 26.48 1.51 12.23
C CYS A 164 27.08 2.91 12.39
N LEU A 165 27.14 3.40 13.62
CA LEU A 165 28.14 4.38 14.04
C LEU A 165 29.49 3.73 13.72
N PHE A 166 29.99 3.97 12.51
CA PHE A 166 31.41 3.88 12.26
C PHE A 166 32.05 4.99 13.11
N LEU A 167 32.33 4.65 14.37
CA LEU A 167 33.34 5.35 15.15
C LEU A 167 34.65 5.16 14.39
N GLY A 168 34.97 6.15 13.55
CA GLY A 168 36.26 6.23 12.87
C GLY A 168 37.36 6.23 13.92
N LEU A 169 38.05 5.10 14.07
CA LEU A 169 39.33 5.05 14.77
C LEU A 169 40.31 5.99 14.03
N PRO A 170 40.96 6.95 14.71
CA PRO A 170 42.10 7.63 14.13
C PRO A 170 43.29 6.65 14.19
N LEU A 171 43.61 6.02 13.07
CA LEU A 171 44.84 5.24 12.93
C LEU A 171 46.02 6.22 12.86
N LEU A 172 46.64 6.44 14.02
CA LEU A 172 47.95 7.08 14.18
C LEU A 172 49.00 6.21 13.49
N VAL A 173 49.36 6.54 12.24
CA VAL A 173 50.53 5.98 11.58
C VAL A 173 51.74 6.83 11.98
N VAL A 174 52.53 6.31 12.92
CA VAL A 174 53.87 6.81 13.23
C VAL A 174 54.78 6.43 12.06
N MET A 175 55.15 7.40 11.22
CA MET A 175 56.31 7.24 10.34
C MET A 175 57.57 7.56 11.14
N THR A 176 58.35 6.53 11.44
CA THR A 176 59.76 6.67 11.79
C THR A 176 60.53 7.06 10.53
N ALA A 177 60.92 8.33 10.40
CA ALA A 177 61.97 8.74 9.49
C ALA A 177 63.32 8.52 10.19
N PHE A 178 64.12 7.58 9.69
CA PHE A 178 65.52 7.41 10.07
C PHE A 178 66.31 8.66 9.67
N VAL A 179 67.12 9.14 10.61
CA VAL A 179 68.12 10.20 10.45
C VAL A 179 69.39 9.57 9.85
N SER A 180 69.91 10.25 8.82
CA SER A 180 71.25 10.21 8.18
C SER A 180 72.06 8.92 8.10
#